data_AF-A0A1B2I5A1-F1
#
_entry.id   AF-A0A1B2I5A1-F1
#
_cell.length_a   1.000
_cell.length_b   1.000
_cell.length_c   1.000
_cell.angle_alpha   90.00
_cell.angle_beta   90.00
_cell.angle_gamma   90.00
#
_symmetry.space_group_name_H-M   'P 1'
#
loop_
_entity.id
_entity.type
_entity.pdbx_description
1 polymer ?
#
loop_
_entity_poly.entity_id
_entity_poly.type
_entity_poly.pdbx_seq_one_letter_code
_entity_poly.pdbx_strand_id
1 'polypeptide(L)'
;MSMHEIENLVESSIITLAKHAPEHPRRESICLSLYALQRQFDCGYTLPRVAKELKKLHYLFYIPATKLPQQERGEAENIIKDGGGHMADKTYVDRESELCYVTAGSELWGKLLDLKILPESARSQLSDDLYPMELAEIIVPLAALAAASDEADSTGGAVRTLGLWYALFPLLCAAAGYDDEANAPEEKQIYELLRRLSLPEAFAAAELHCGGLDFTAFDTEAMGFLNGWAEPYHKWKRHRSTASSAPADGNDCGPA
;
A
#
# COMPACT_ATOMS: atom_id res chain seq x y z
N MET A 1 15.34 2.54 8.77
CA MET A 1 14.42 2.45 7.62
C MET A 1 13.33 3.48 7.82
N SER A 2 12.87 4.18 6.77
CA SER A 2 11.92 5.27 6.97
C SER A 2 10.50 4.69 7.05
N MET A 3 9.87 4.85 8.21
CA MET A 3 8.48 4.49 8.51
C MET A 3 7.50 4.93 7.42
N HIS A 4 7.84 6.02 6.73
CA HIS A 4 7.05 6.62 5.66
C HIS A 4 7.00 5.80 4.36
N GLU A 5 7.96 4.93 4.08
CA GLU A 5 7.99 4.16 2.82
C GLU A 5 6.86 3.12 2.79
N ILE A 6 6.66 2.39 3.89
CA ILE A 6 5.57 1.43 4.04
C ILE A 6 4.21 2.15 4.13
N GLU A 7 4.13 3.27 4.85
CA GLU A 7 2.91 4.12 4.85
C GLU A 7 2.51 4.51 3.42
N ASN A 8 3.49 4.91 2.62
CA ASN A 8 3.31 5.32 1.23
C ASN A 8 2.87 4.16 0.32
N LEU A 9 3.38 2.95 0.55
CA LEU A 9 2.96 1.74 -0.15
C LEU A 9 1.48 1.43 0.13
N VAL A 10 1.09 1.45 1.41
CA VAL A 10 -0.29 1.16 1.82
C VAL A 10 -1.25 2.21 1.25
N GLU A 11 -0.91 3.49 1.40
CA GLU A 11 -1.67 4.61 0.84
C GLU A 11 -1.84 4.46 -0.69
N SER A 12 -0.74 4.24 -1.42
CA SER A 12 -0.76 4.05 -2.88
C SER A 12 -1.62 2.87 -3.31
N SER A 13 -1.53 1.76 -2.58
CA SER A 13 -2.25 0.53 -2.91
C SER A 13 -3.76 0.69 -2.70
N ILE A 14 -4.17 1.36 -1.61
CA ILE A 14 -5.58 1.66 -1.34
C ILE A 14 -6.14 2.61 -2.41
N ILE A 15 -5.41 3.67 -2.78
CA ILE A 15 -5.83 4.59 -3.84
C ILE A 15 -5.98 3.86 -5.17
N THR A 16 -5.00 3.03 -5.53
CA THR A 16 -5.03 2.23 -6.77
C THR A 16 -6.25 1.31 -6.81
N LEU A 17 -6.50 0.56 -5.74
CA LEU A 17 -7.66 -0.33 -5.63
C LEU A 17 -8.98 0.45 -5.72
N ALA A 18 -9.13 1.53 -4.95
CA ALA A 18 -10.33 2.35 -4.93
C ALA A 18 -10.63 3.01 -6.29
N LYS A 19 -9.59 3.38 -7.03
CA LYS A 19 -9.76 4.01 -8.35
C LYS A 19 -10.08 2.99 -9.43
N HIS A 20 -9.37 1.87 -9.48
CA HIS A 20 -9.38 0.97 -10.64
C HIS A 20 -10.19 -0.32 -10.42
N ALA A 21 -10.45 -0.71 -9.17
CA ALA A 21 -11.27 -1.88 -8.86
C ALA A 21 -12.07 -1.70 -7.54
N PRO A 22 -12.92 -0.65 -7.42
CA PRO A 22 -13.70 -0.41 -6.20
C PRO A 22 -14.70 -1.54 -5.87
N GLU A 23 -15.11 -2.31 -6.88
CA GLU A 23 -16.01 -3.46 -6.73
C GLU A 23 -15.28 -4.80 -6.66
N HIS A 24 -13.96 -4.79 -6.39
CA HIS A 24 -13.21 -6.04 -6.25
C HIS A 24 -13.84 -6.91 -5.15
N PRO A 25 -14.08 -8.21 -5.39
CA PRO A 25 -14.80 -9.08 -4.45
C PRO A 25 -14.09 -9.26 -3.10
N ARG A 26 -12.76 -9.05 -3.06
CA ARG A 26 -11.93 -9.13 -1.85
C ARG A 26 -11.48 -7.76 -1.32
N ARG A 27 -12.11 -6.65 -1.73
CA ARG A 27 -11.63 -5.29 -1.41
C ARG A 27 -11.42 -5.04 0.08
N GLU A 28 -12.31 -5.53 0.94
CA GLU A 28 -12.22 -5.37 2.39
C GLU A 28 -11.03 -6.18 2.95
N SER A 29 -10.84 -7.42 2.49
CA SER A 29 -9.69 -8.27 2.85
C SER A 29 -8.37 -7.66 2.38
N ILE A 30 -8.31 -7.09 1.17
CA ILE A 30 -7.11 -6.42 0.67
C ILE A 30 -6.73 -5.26 1.59
N CYS A 31 -7.68 -4.40 1.97
CA CYS A 31 -7.43 -3.33 2.92
C CYS A 31 -6.98 -3.86 4.27
N LEU A 32 -7.65 -4.88 4.82
CA LEU A 32 -7.30 -5.49 6.10
C LEU A 32 -5.86 -5.99 6.10
N SER A 33 -5.47 -6.72 5.06
CA SER A 33 -4.14 -7.32 4.95
C SER A 33 -3.04 -6.29 4.68
N LEU A 34 -3.31 -5.23 3.91
CA LEU A 34 -2.38 -4.08 3.78
C LEU A 34 -2.11 -3.43 5.14
N TYR A 35 -3.15 -3.22 5.95
CA TYR A 35 -2.99 -2.71 7.31
C TYR A 35 -2.34 -3.71 8.26
N ALA A 36 -2.54 -5.02 8.05
CA ALA A 36 -1.85 -6.06 8.81
C ALA A 36 -0.35 -6.06 8.54
N LEU A 37 0.06 -5.94 7.26
CA LEU A 37 1.44 -5.76 6.88
C LEU A 37 2.03 -4.49 7.48
N GLN A 38 1.32 -3.36 7.39
CA GLN A 38 1.80 -2.09 7.98
C GLN A 38 2.11 -2.23 9.48
N ARG A 39 1.31 -2.98 10.23
CA ARG A 39 1.49 -3.19 11.68
C ARG A 39 2.74 -4.01 12.04
N GLN A 40 3.36 -4.69 11.09
CA GLN A 40 4.63 -5.38 11.32
C GLN A 40 5.82 -4.40 11.36
N PHE A 41 5.59 -3.15 10.96
CA PHE A 41 6.56 -2.07 10.97
C PHE A 41 6.13 -0.97 11.94
N ASP A 42 7.08 -0.16 12.41
CA ASP A 42 6.83 0.99 13.28
C ASP A 42 6.24 2.17 12.48
N CYS A 43 5.03 2.01 11.94
CA CYS A 43 4.37 2.99 11.09
C CYS A 43 3.35 3.84 11.86
N GLY A 44 3.17 5.09 11.42
CA GLY A 44 2.11 5.96 11.87
C GLY A 44 0.73 5.57 11.33
N TYR A 45 -0.29 6.30 11.79
CA TYR A 45 -1.68 6.05 11.41
C TYR A 45 -2.02 6.67 10.05
N THR A 46 -2.13 5.83 9.00
CA THR A 46 -2.35 6.26 7.60
C THR A 46 -3.83 6.35 7.21
N LEU A 47 -4.72 5.77 8.01
CA LEU A 47 -6.14 5.66 7.72
C LEU A 47 -6.82 7.00 7.40
N PRO A 48 -6.56 8.12 8.13
CA PRO A 48 -7.19 9.40 7.81
C PRO A 48 -6.81 9.95 6.43
N ARG A 49 -5.62 9.63 5.93
CA ARG A 49 -5.11 10.13 4.63
C ARG A 49 -5.88 9.58 3.44
N VAL A 50 -6.38 8.34 3.56
CA VAL A 50 -7.10 7.60 2.51
C VAL A 50 -8.53 7.24 2.90
N ALA A 51 -9.11 7.99 3.83
CA ALA A 51 -10.39 7.64 4.43
C ALA A 51 -11.55 7.68 3.40
N LYS A 52 -11.48 8.53 2.37
CA LYS A 52 -12.49 8.58 1.30
C LYS A 52 -12.45 7.31 0.44
N GLU A 53 -11.26 6.83 0.14
CA GLU A 53 -10.97 5.64 -0.63
C GLU A 53 -11.43 4.40 0.14
N LEU A 54 -11.10 4.31 1.43
CA LEU A 54 -11.52 3.19 2.29
C LEU A 54 -13.04 3.10 2.45
N LYS A 55 -13.73 4.25 2.48
CA LYS A 55 -15.20 4.27 2.45
C LYS A 55 -15.74 3.72 1.14
N LYS A 56 -15.15 4.10 0.00
CA LYS A 56 -15.52 3.57 -1.32
C LYS A 56 -15.32 2.05 -1.40
N LEU A 57 -14.30 1.54 -0.72
CA LEU A 57 -13.97 0.12 -0.63
C LEU A 57 -14.77 -0.63 0.45
N HIS A 58 -15.72 0.04 1.12
CA HIS A 58 -16.52 -0.52 2.22
C HIS A 58 -15.70 -1.08 3.39
N TYR A 59 -14.41 -0.73 3.50
CA TYR A 59 -13.55 -1.09 4.61
C TYR A 59 -13.73 -0.16 5.81
N LEU A 60 -14.19 1.07 5.59
CA LEU A 60 -14.32 2.10 6.63
C LEU A 60 -15.74 2.68 6.68
N PHE A 61 -16.32 2.75 7.87
CA PHE A 61 -17.57 3.44 8.14
C PHE A 61 -17.38 4.57 9.15
N TYR A 62 -18.09 5.67 8.92
CA TYR A 62 -18.14 6.78 9.87
C TYR A 62 -19.39 6.68 10.70
N ILE A 63 -19.21 6.52 12.01
CA ILE A 63 -20.30 6.37 12.96
C ILE A 63 -20.25 7.53 13.94
N PRO A 64 -21.29 8.37 14.04
CA PRO A 64 -21.36 9.39 15.08
C PRO A 64 -21.19 8.76 16.46
N ALA A 65 -20.39 9.36 17.34
CA ALA A 65 -20.15 8.84 18.69
C ALA A 65 -21.47 8.55 19.45
N THR A 66 -22.47 9.42 19.25
CA THR A 66 -23.83 9.29 19.82
C THR A 66 -24.60 8.04 19.37
N LYS A 67 -24.21 7.39 18.27
CA LYS A 67 -24.81 6.15 17.78
C LYS A 67 -24.08 4.90 18.25
N LEU A 68 -22.93 5.03 18.90
CA LEU A 68 -22.23 3.89 19.48
C LEU A 68 -23.01 3.28 20.66
N PRO A 69 -22.73 2.00 21.01
CA PRO A 69 -23.26 1.41 22.23
C PRO A 69 -22.78 2.16 23.48
N GLN A 70 -23.46 1.97 24.62
CA GLN A 70 -23.29 2.82 25.80
C GLN A 70 -21.84 2.91 26.31
N GLN A 71 -21.11 1.80 26.29
CA GLN A 71 -19.72 1.75 26.75
C GLN A 71 -18.81 2.56 25.82
N GLU A 72 -18.82 2.24 24.53
CA GLU A 72 -17.99 2.86 23.51
C GLU A 72 -18.34 4.33 23.27
N ARG A 73 -19.62 4.70 23.44
CA ARG A 73 -20.07 6.09 23.42
C ARG A 73 -19.41 6.90 24.53
N GLY A 74 -19.41 6.40 25.76
CA GLY A 74 -18.80 7.09 26.90
C GLY A 74 -17.28 7.28 26.72
N GLU A 75 -16.62 6.27 26.16
CA GLU A 75 -15.19 6.36 25.79
C GLU A 75 -14.95 7.41 24.68
N ALA A 76 -15.71 7.34 23.58
CA ALA A 76 -15.60 8.30 22.47
C ALA A 76 -15.87 9.75 22.93
N GLU A 77 -16.87 9.97 23.78
CA GLU A 77 -17.18 11.30 24.35
C GLU A 77 -16.03 11.85 25.19
N ASN A 78 -15.33 11.00 25.95
CA ASN A 78 -14.14 11.41 26.71
C ASN A 78 -12.98 11.75 25.79
N ILE A 79 -12.73 10.91 24.78
CA ILE A 79 -11.69 11.16 23.76
C ILE A 79 -11.95 12.48 23.02
N ILE A 80 -13.19 12.78 22.67
CA ILE A 80 -13.57 14.06 22.02
C ILE A 80 -13.24 15.25 22.93
N LYS A 81 -13.54 15.16 24.24
CA LYS A 81 -13.20 16.22 25.22
C LYS A 81 -11.70 16.42 25.34
N ASP A 82 -10.92 15.34 25.22
CA ASP A 82 -9.47 15.34 25.34
C ASP A 82 -8.74 15.72 24.03
N GLY A 83 -9.49 16.03 22.97
CA GLY A 83 -8.94 16.56 21.72
C GLY A 83 -8.95 15.59 20.53
N GLY A 84 -9.63 14.44 20.65
CA GLY A 84 -9.64 13.37 19.66
C GLY A 84 -8.53 12.35 19.91
N GLY A 85 -8.57 11.20 19.22
CA GLY A 85 -7.59 10.14 19.45
C GLY A 85 -8.09 8.76 19.10
N HIS A 86 -7.54 7.75 19.77
CA HIS A 86 -7.89 6.34 19.54
C HIS A 86 -8.53 5.75 20.78
N MET A 87 -9.58 4.96 20.55
CA MET A 87 -10.16 4.07 21.56
C MET A 87 -9.23 2.89 21.86
N ALA A 88 -9.54 2.13 22.90
CA ALA A 88 -8.80 0.93 23.31
C ALA A 88 -8.70 -0.11 22.18
N ASP A 89 -9.74 -0.24 21.34
CA ASP A 89 -9.78 -1.13 20.18
C ASP A 89 -9.10 -0.54 18.93
N LYS A 90 -8.44 0.62 19.07
CA LYS A 90 -7.77 1.40 18.01
C LYS A 90 -8.72 2.08 17.03
N THR A 91 -10.03 2.13 17.30
CA THR A 91 -10.96 2.97 16.53
C THR A 91 -10.58 4.44 16.72
N TYR A 92 -10.35 5.15 15.62
CA TYR A 92 -10.05 6.58 15.67
C TYR A 92 -11.32 7.41 15.84
N VAL A 93 -11.25 8.39 16.72
CA VAL A 93 -12.33 9.34 17.02
C VAL A 93 -11.84 10.73 16.64
N ASP A 94 -12.47 11.29 15.61
CA ASP A 94 -12.18 12.64 15.16
C ASP A 94 -12.93 13.65 16.06
N ARG A 95 -12.19 14.63 16.57
CA ARG A 95 -12.74 15.65 17.47
C ARG A 95 -13.69 16.60 16.74
N GLU A 96 -13.33 17.03 15.54
CA GLU A 96 -14.05 18.11 14.84
C GLU A 96 -15.40 17.65 14.33
N SER A 97 -15.45 16.42 13.81
CA SER A 97 -16.67 15.83 13.27
C SER A 97 -17.43 14.96 14.27
N GLU A 98 -16.82 14.61 15.40
CA GLU A 98 -17.36 13.67 16.40
C GLU A 98 -17.68 12.28 15.78
N LEU A 99 -16.98 11.94 14.69
CA LEU A 99 -17.14 10.68 13.98
C LEU A 99 -16.09 9.67 14.45
N CYS A 100 -16.55 8.45 14.64
CA CYS A 100 -15.73 7.28 14.90
C CYS A 100 -15.47 6.54 13.59
N TYR A 101 -14.21 6.24 13.32
CA TYR A 101 -13.69 5.66 12.09
C TYR A 101 -13.58 4.15 12.30
N VAL A 102 -14.68 3.45 12.04
CA VAL A 102 -14.79 2.02 12.33
C VAL A 102 -14.36 1.21 11.10
N THR A 103 -13.29 0.43 11.24
CA THR A 103 -12.78 -0.42 10.16
C THR A 103 -13.37 -1.82 10.17
N ALA A 104 -13.48 -2.43 9.00
CA ALA A 104 -13.88 -3.82 8.86
C ALA A 104 -12.94 -4.73 9.66
N GLY A 105 -13.54 -5.64 10.44
CA GLY A 105 -12.81 -6.60 11.27
C GLY A 105 -12.42 -6.11 12.66
N SER A 106 -12.74 -4.86 13.05
CA SER A 106 -12.56 -4.43 14.45
C SER A 106 -13.61 -5.06 15.38
N GLU A 107 -13.33 -5.09 16.68
CA GLU A 107 -14.32 -5.57 17.66
C GLU A 107 -15.61 -4.74 17.63
N LEU A 108 -15.48 -3.43 17.50
CA LEU A 108 -16.61 -2.52 17.37
C LEU A 108 -17.42 -2.80 16.10
N TRP A 109 -16.79 -3.16 14.98
CA TRP A 109 -17.48 -3.54 13.75
C TRP A 109 -18.50 -4.65 13.96
N GLY A 110 -18.09 -5.75 14.60
CA GLY A 110 -18.96 -6.88 14.90
C GLY A 110 -20.15 -6.49 15.78
N LYS A 111 -19.89 -5.72 16.85
CA LYS A 111 -20.94 -5.19 17.73
C LYS A 111 -21.95 -4.33 16.98
N LEU A 112 -21.49 -3.46 16.09
CA LEU A 112 -22.37 -2.59 15.31
C LEU A 112 -23.19 -3.35 14.26
N LEU A 113 -22.67 -4.46 13.72
CA LEU A 113 -23.45 -5.36 12.87
C LEU A 113 -24.56 -6.07 13.65
N ASP A 114 -24.24 -6.63 14.83
CA ASP A 114 -25.21 -7.34 15.67
C ASP A 114 -26.36 -6.42 16.12
N LEU A 115 -26.04 -5.17 16.40
CA LEU A 115 -27.01 -4.12 16.76
C LEU A 115 -27.72 -3.49 15.55
N LYS A 116 -27.41 -3.93 14.32
CA LYS A 116 -27.96 -3.41 13.06
C LYS A 116 -27.75 -1.90 12.86
N ILE A 117 -26.65 -1.37 13.42
CA ILE A 117 -26.21 0.01 13.19
C ILE A 117 -25.46 0.09 11.86
N LEU A 118 -24.62 -0.91 11.56
CA LEU A 118 -24.03 -1.09 10.24
C LEU A 118 -25.02 -1.81 9.30
N PRO A 119 -24.97 -1.51 7.99
CA PRO A 119 -25.81 -2.20 7.01
C PRO A 119 -25.40 -3.67 6.87
N GLU A 120 -26.33 -4.55 6.47
CA GLU A 120 -26.03 -5.98 6.27
C GLU A 120 -24.94 -6.21 5.20
N SER A 121 -24.82 -5.30 4.22
CA SER A 121 -23.72 -5.32 3.24
C SER A 121 -22.34 -5.16 3.86
N ALA A 122 -22.24 -4.68 5.10
CA ALA A 122 -21.00 -4.58 5.87
C ALA A 122 -20.67 -5.88 6.62
N ARG A 123 -21.51 -6.92 6.53
CA ARG A 123 -21.15 -8.29 6.92
C ARG A 123 -20.20 -8.85 5.86
N SER A 124 -19.02 -8.25 5.75
CA SER A 124 -17.99 -8.66 4.81
C SER A 124 -17.58 -10.11 5.09
N GLN A 125 -17.34 -10.87 4.03
CA GLN A 125 -16.60 -12.12 4.13
C GLN A 125 -15.12 -11.72 4.21
N LEU A 126 -14.65 -11.33 5.38
CA LEU A 126 -13.21 -11.28 5.67
C LEU A 126 -12.73 -12.73 5.66
N SER A 127 -12.54 -13.28 4.46
CA SER A 127 -12.41 -14.73 4.30
C SER A 127 -11.00 -15.19 4.60
N ASP A 128 -9.97 -14.43 4.21
CA ASP A 128 -8.58 -14.85 4.34
C ASP A 128 -7.62 -13.66 4.44
N ASP A 129 -6.58 -13.78 5.26
CA ASP A 129 -5.42 -12.89 5.25
C ASP A 129 -4.63 -13.10 3.96
N LEU A 130 -4.41 -12.03 3.21
CA LEU A 130 -3.62 -12.02 2.00
C LEU A 130 -2.13 -11.80 2.32
N TYR A 131 -1.29 -12.66 1.77
CA TYR A 131 0.16 -12.52 1.88
C TYR A 131 0.72 -11.51 0.86
N PRO A 132 1.98 -11.03 1.02
CA PRO A 132 2.56 -10.03 0.14
C PRO A 132 2.48 -10.36 -1.35
N MET A 133 2.65 -11.64 -1.74
CA MET A 133 2.55 -12.06 -3.14
C MET A 133 1.13 -11.89 -3.68
N GLU A 134 0.11 -12.36 -2.95
CA GLU A 134 -1.28 -12.24 -3.38
C GLU A 134 -1.72 -10.77 -3.48
N LEU A 135 -1.27 -9.92 -2.55
CA LEU A 135 -1.50 -8.49 -2.62
C LEU A 135 -0.83 -7.87 -3.85
N ALA A 136 0.40 -8.25 -4.15
CA ALA A 136 1.14 -7.78 -5.32
C ALA A 136 0.45 -8.23 -6.63
N GLU A 137 -0.01 -9.47 -6.72
CA GLU A 137 -0.73 -10.02 -7.88
C GLU A 137 -2.05 -9.31 -8.16
N ILE A 138 -2.65 -8.67 -7.15
CA ILE A 138 -3.86 -7.87 -7.32
C ILE A 138 -3.52 -6.41 -7.66
N ILE A 139 -2.65 -5.77 -6.87
CA ILE A 139 -2.40 -4.32 -6.95
C ILE A 139 -1.51 -3.96 -8.15
N VAL A 140 -0.45 -4.73 -8.41
CA VAL A 140 0.53 -4.39 -9.47
C VAL A 140 -0.10 -4.43 -10.87
N PRO A 141 -0.94 -5.42 -11.24
CA PRO A 141 -1.62 -5.37 -12.54
C PRO A 141 -2.55 -4.16 -12.71
N LEU A 142 -3.26 -3.75 -11.65
CA LEU A 142 -4.11 -2.55 -11.68
C LEU A 142 -3.27 -1.30 -11.92
N ALA A 143 -2.17 -1.14 -11.18
CA ALA A 143 -1.25 -0.02 -11.35
C ALA A 143 -0.56 -0.03 -12.71
N ALA A 144 -0.14 -1.19 -13.22
CA ALA A 144 0.51 -1.32 -14.52
C ALA A 144 -0.45 -0.96 -15.67
N LEU A 145 -1.71 -1.39 -15.60
CA LEU A 145 -2.73 -1.00 -16.58
C LEU A 145 -2.99 0.50 -16.55
N ALA A 146 -3.09 1.09 -15.34
CA ALA A 146 -3.30 2.52 -15.16
C ALA A 146 -2.09 3.37 -15.63
N ALA A 147 -0.87 2.88 -15.44
CA ALA A 147 0.34 3.54 -15.93
C ALA A 147 0.47 3.49 -17.47
N ALA A 148 -0.12 2.47 -18.10
CA ALA A 148 -0.10 2.31 -19.55
C ALA A 148 -1.25 3.05 -20.27
N SER A 149 -2.28 3.51 -19.56
CA SER A 149 -3.38 4.27 -20.14
C SER A 149 -3.07 5.78 -20.19
N ASP A 150 -3.25 6.40 -21.36
CA ASP A 150 -3.07 7.85 -21.57
C ASP A 150 -4.05 8.71 -20.74
N GLU A 151 -5.17 8.14 -20.32
CA GLU A 151 -6.10 8.79 -19.40
C GLU A 151 -5.71 8.49 -17.94
N ALA A 152 -5.34 9.57 -17.22
CA ALA A 152 -5.42 9.66 -15.76
C ALA A 152 -4.27 9.10 -14.91
N ASP A 153 -3.00 9.34 -15.28
CA ASP A 153 -1.95 9.48 -14.25
C ASP A 153 -1.14 10.79 -14.36
N SER A 154 -1.82 11.91 -14.56
CA SER A 154 -1.19 13.25 -14.50
C SER A 154 -0.52 13.55 -13.14
N THR A 155 -0.81 12.73 -12.12
CA THR A 155 -0.29 12.80 -10.75
C THR A 155 0.84 11.81 -10.46
N GLY A 156 1.14 10.87 -11.36
CA GLY A 156 2.19 9.85 -11.16
C GLY A 156 1.90 8.80 -10.06
N GLY A 157 0.64 8.64 -9.65
CA GLY A 157 0.22 7.73 -8.58
C GLY A 157 0.31 6.24 -8.95
N ALA A 158 0.02 5.87 -10.20
CA ALA A 158 0.14 4.48 -10.65
C ALA A 158 1.61 4.08 -10.76
N VAL A 159 2.44 4.94 -11.35
CA VAL A 159 3.91 4.76 -11.41
C VAL A 159 4.51 4.72 -10.00
N ARG A 160 4.08 5.60 -9.09
CA ARG A 160 4.47 5.56 -7.68
C ARG A 160 4.14 4.22 -7.03
N THR A 161 2.95 3.69 -7.27
CA THR A 161 2.53 2.38 -6.75
C THR A 161 3.48 1.29 -7.23
N LEU A 162 3.79 1.25 -8.53
CA LEU A 162 4.75 0.28 -9.08
C LEU A 162 6.15 0.43 -8.46
N GLY A 163 6.65 1.66 -8.33
CA GLY A 163 7.97 1.90 -7.72
C GLY A 163 8.06 1.45 -6.26
N LEU A 164 7.01 1.71 -5.47
CA LEU A 164 6.94 1.28 -4.07
C LEU A 164 6.88 -0.24 -3.95
N TRP A 165 6.06 -0.91 -4.78
CA TRP A 165 6.02 -2.38 -4.80
C TRP A 165 7.33 -2.99 -5.26
N TYR A 166 8.02 -2.42 -6.26
CA TYR A 166 9.36 -2.87 -6.64
C TYR A 166 10.38 -2.77 -5.49
N ALA A 167 10.41 -1.62 -4.82
CA ALA A 167 11.39 -1.34 -3.77
C ALA A 167 11.14 -2.16 -2.49
N LEU A 168 9.88 -2.33 -2.11
CA LEU A 168 9.52 -2.84 -0.79
C LEU A 168 9.08 -4.31 -0.80
N PHE A 169 8.73 -4.89 -1.95
CA PHE A 169 8.27 -6.29 -2.00
C PHE A 169 9.24 -7.30 -1.36
N PRO A 170 10.56 -7.24 -1.59
CA PRO A 170 11.51 -8.11 -0.89
C PRO A 170 11.43 -8.00 0.64
N LEU A 171 11.31 -6.79 1.16
CA LEU A 171 11.17 -6.54 2.59
C LEU A 171 9.85 -7.09 3.15
N LEU A 172 8.75 -6.93 2.40
CA LEU A 172 7.45 -7.50 2.79
C LEU A 172 7.51 -9.03 2.85
N CYS A 173 8.21 -9.67 1.90
CA CYS A 173 8.41 -11.12 1.90
C CYS A 173 9.17 -11.58 3.15
N ALA A 174 10.26 -10.90 3.51
CA ALA A 174 11.00 -11.18 4.73
C ALA A 174 10.13 -11.02 5.99
N ALA A 175 9.35 -9.94 6.08
CA ALA A 175 8.47 -9.68 7.23
C ALA A 175 7.33 -10.71 7.34
N ALA A 176 6.83 -11.20 6.21
CA ALA A 176 5.79 -12.22 6.14
C ALA A 176 6.29 -13.67 6.34
N GLY A 177 7.60 -13.88 6.53
CA GLY A 177 8.17 -15.22 6.77
C GLY A 177 8.28 -16.09 5.53
N TYR A 178 8.54 -15.49 4.36
CA TYR A 178 8.85 -16.22 3.12
C TYR A 178 10.29 -16.77 3.08
N ASP A 179 11.07 -16.59 4.14
CA ASP A 179 12.42 -17.15 4.29
C ASP A 179 12.44 -18.67 4.57
N ASP A 180 11.27 -19.27 4.76
CA ASP A 180 11.05 -20.73 4.73
C ASP A 180 10.67 -21.18 3.31
N GLU A 181 11.41 -22.12 2.74
CA GLU A 181 11.16 -22.70 1.41
C GLU A 181 9.72 -23.20 1.24
N ALA A 182 9.04 -23.61 2.33
CA ALA A 182 7.65 -24.06 2.28
C ALA A 182 6.65 -22.95 1.93
N ASN A 183 7.00 -21.69 2.17
CA ASN A 183 6.14 -20.51 1.96
C ASN A 183 6.66 -19.57 0.87
N ALA A 184 7.78 -19.93 0.22
CA ALA A 184 8.36 -19.15 -0.85
C ALA A 184 7.41 -19.07 -2.07
N PRO A 185 7.22 -17.88 -2.66
CA PRO A 185 6.48 -17.74 -3.90
C PRO A 185 7.07 -18.58 -5.04
N GLU A 186 6.22 -19.05 -5.95
CA GLU A 186 6.72 -19.75 -7.13
C GLU A 186 7.58 -18.82 -8.00
N GLU A 187 8.66 -19.34 -8.58
CA GLU A 187 9.55 -18.59 -9.47
C GLU A 187 8.80 -17.89 -10.61
N LYS A 188 7.76 -18.54 -11.15
CA LYS A 188 6.90 -17.98 -12.19
C LYS A 188 6.13 -16.73 -11.72
N GLN A 189 5.67 -16.74 -10.47
CA GLN A 189 4.96 -15.60 -9.87
C GLN A 189 5.90 -14.41 -9.72
N ILE A 190 7.11 -14.65 -9.21
CA ILE A 190 8.16 -13.64 -9.08
C ILE A 190 8.56 -13.07 -10.44
N TYR A 191 8.76 -13.92 -11.45
CA TYR A 191 9.11 -13.48 -12.79
C TYR A 191 8.04 -12.56 -13.39
N GLU A 192 6.76 -12.95 -13.30
CA GLU A 192 5.66 -12.16 -13.86
C GLU A 192 5.47 -10.84 -13.10
N LEU A 193 5.65 -10.85 -11.78
CA LEU A 193 5.64 -9.65 -10.95
C LEU A 193 6.77 -8.70 -11.35
N LEU A 194 8.00 -9.20 -11.39
CA LEU A 194 9.18 -8.41 -11.75
C LEU A 194 9.06 -7.84 -13.16
N ARG A 195 8.51 -8.61 -14.11
CA ARG A 195 8.25 -8.14 -15.49
C ARG A 195 7.35 -6.91 -15.53
N ARG A 196 6.33 -6.83 -14.67
CA ARG A 196 5.40 -5.69 -14.58
C ARG A 196 6.00 -4.49 -13.86
N LEU A 197 6.87 -4.74 -12.89
CA LEU A 197 7.54 -3.71 -12.10
C LEU A 197 8.77 -3.13 -12.80
N SER A 198 9.31 -3.82 -13.80
CA SER A 198 10.55 -3.45 -14.50
C SER A 198 10.36 -2.34 -15.56
N LEU A 199 9.83 -1.20 -15.13
CA LEU A 199 9.62 -0.02 -15.97
C LEU A 199 10.59 1.11 -15.55
N PRO A 200 11.20 1.86 -16.48
CA PRO A 200 12.06 3.00 -16.16
C PRO A 200 11.44 4.01 -15.18
N GLU A 201 10.15 4.30 -15.35
CA GLU A 201 9.39 5.24 -14.54
C GLU A 201 9.15 4.68 -13.13
N ALA A 202 8.88 3.38 -13.02
CA ALA A 202 8.74 2.70 -11.73
C ALA A 202 10.07 2.71 -10.96
N PHE A 203 11.20 2.49 -11.63
CA PHE A 203 12.52 2.62 -11.00
C PHE A 203 12.84 4.04 -10.56
N ALA A 204 12.47 5.05 -11.36
CA ALA A 204 12.62 6.45 -10.97
C ALA A 204 11.77 6.77 -9.73
N ALA A 205 10.53 6.28 -9.66
CA ALA A 205 9.68 6.42 -8.49
C ALA A 205 10.22 5.66 -7.27
N ALA A 206 10.78 4.46 -7.46
CA ALA A 206 11.45 3.70 -6.41
C ALA A 206 12.63 4.48 -5.81
N GLU A 207 13.49 5.10 -6.63
CA GLU A 207 14.57 5.96 -6.13
C GLU A 207 14.04 7.21 -5.42
N LEU A 208 12.98 7.83 -5.94
CA LEU A 208 12.41 9.05 -5.37
C LEU A 208 11.79 8.80 -3.98
N HIS A 209 11.08 7.68 -3.82
CA HIS A 209 10.33 7.39 -2.60
C HIS A 209 11.05 6.48 -1.63
N CYS A 210 12.01 5.68 -2.11
CA CYS A 210 12.72 4.66 -1.34
C CYS A 210 14.24 4.69 -1.55
N GLY A 211 14.81 5.84 -1.95
CA GLY A 211 16.24 5.96 -2.27
C GLY A 211 17.21 5.69 -1.12
N GLY A 212 16.71 5.56 0.12
CA GLY A 212 17.48 5.11 1.28
C GLY A 212 17.63 3.59 1.38
N LEU A 213 16.92 2.81 0.56
CA LEU A 213 17.01 1.35 0.52
C LEU A 213 18.09 0.89 -0.44
N ASP A 214 18.82 -0.14 -0.03
CA ASP A 214 19.69 -0.90 -0.92
C ASP A 214 18.87 -2.01 -1.59
N PHE A 215 18.51 -1.82 -2.85
CA PHE A 215 17.72 -2.79 -3.62
C PHE A 215 18.46 -4.11 -3.88
N THR A 216 19.75 -4.22 -3.53
CA THR A 216 20.57 -5.43 -3.67
C THR A 216 20.65 -6.26 -2.39
N ALA A 217 20.24 -5.70 -1.25
CA ALA A 217 20.42 -6.32 0.06
C ALA A 217 19.58 -7.60 0.29
N PHE A 218 18.67 -7.91 -0.63
CA PHE A 218 17.71 -9.02 -0.51
C PHE A 218 18.07 -10.26 -1.33
N ASP A 219 19.13 -10.19 -2.14
CA ASP A 219 19.69 -11.33 -2.88
C ASP A 219 20.52 -12.19 -1.89
N THR A 220 19.82 -13.05 -1.14
CA THR A 220 20.39 -13.87 -0.06
C THR A 220 19.92 -15.32 -0.17
N GLU A 221 20.70 -16.27 0.35
CA GLU A 221 20.34 -17.70 0.34
C GLU A 221 18.96 -17.96 0.98
N ALA A 222 18.57 -17.18 1.98
CA ALA A 222 17.27 -17.30 2.67
C ALA A 222 16.08 -16.85 1.80
N MET A 223 16.29 -16.00 0.79
CA MET A 223 15.26 -15.56 -0.14
C MET A 223 15.67 -15.83 -1.59
N GLY A 224 16.14 -17.06 -1.86
CA GLY A 224 16.65 -17.46 -3.17
C GLY A 224 15.65 -17.30 -4.33
N PHE A 225 14.35 -17.24 -4.06
CA PHE A 225 13.32 -16.92 -5.06
C PHE A 225 13.39 -15.48 -5.58
N LEU A 226 14.13 -14.59 -4.91
CA LEU A 226 14.40 -13.21 -5.35
C LEU A 226 15.74 -13.05 -6.08
N ASN A 227 16.45 -14.15 -6.37
CA ASN A 227 17.69 -14.10 -7.14
C ASN A 227 17.48 -13.34 -8.45
N GLY A 228 18.31 -12.32 -8.70
CA GLY A 228 18.20 -11.48 -9.89
C GLY A 228 17.14 -10.36 -9.82
N TRP A 229 16.43 -10.17 -8.70
CA TRP A 229 15.43 -9.10 -8.52
C TRP A 229 15.98 -7.71 -8.85
N ALA A 230 17.24 -7.44 -8.47
CA ALA A 230 17.89 -6.15 -8.68
C ALA A 230 18.45 -5.93 -10.11
N GLU A 231 18.54 -6.98 -10.94
CA GLU A 231 19.20 -6.90 -12.24
C GLU A 231 18.55 -5.88 -13.20
N PRO A 232 17.21 -5.84 -13.34
CA PRO A 232 16.55 -4.87 -14.22
C PRO A 232 16.85 -3.42 -13.82
N TYR A 233 16.82 -3.13 -12.51
CA TYR A 233 17.16 -1.82 -11.98
C TYR A 233 18.63 -1.44 -12.26
N HIS A 234 19.58 -2.35 -12.05
CA HIS A 234 20.98 -2.08 -12.36
C HIS A 234 21.25 -1.85 -13.82
N LYS A 235 20.57 -2.59 -14.70
CA LYS A 235 20.64 -2.37 -16.15
C LYS A 235 20.14 -0.97 -16.50
N TRP A 236 18.98 -0.58 -15.98
CA TRP A 236 18.43 0.77 -16.18
C TRP A 236 19.35 1.87 -15.64
N LYS A 237 19.88 1.72 -14.41
CA LYS A 237 20.77 2.70 -13.78
C LYS A 237 22.04 2.93 -14.59
N ARG A 238 22.66 1.85 -15.09
CA ARG A 238 23.83 1.93 -15.98
C ARG A 238 23.53 2.71 -17.26
N HIS A 239 22.41 2.41 -17.93
CA HIS A 239 22.00 3.14 -19.13
C HIS A 239 21.78 4.63 -18.87
N ARG A 240 21.16 4.99 -17.73
CA ARG A 240 20.96 6.39 -17.32
C ARG A 240 22.28 7.12 -17.07
N SER A 241 23.22 6.48 -16.38
CA SER A 241 24.56 7.06 -16.12
C SER A 241 25.34 7.27 -17.41
N THR A 242 25.30 6.32 -18.36
CA THR A 242 25.98 6.46 -19.66
C THR A 242 25.37 7.54 -20.54
N ALA A 243 24.04 7.73 -20.49
CA ALA A 243 23.34 8.79 -21.22
C ALA A 243 23.66 10.18 -20.66
N SER A 244 23.81 10.32 -19.33
CA SER A 244 24.19 11.57 -18.68
C SER A 244 25.66 11.97 -18.88
N SER A 245 26.52 11.03 -19.32
CA SER A 245 27.94 11.26 -19.58
C SER A 245 28.28 11.48 -21.06
N ALA A 246 27.29 11.48 -21.97
CA ALA A 246 27.52 11.83 -23.36
C ALA A 246 27.86 13.34 -23.44
N PRO A 247 28.97 13.75 -24.08
CA PRO A 247 29.28 15.16 -24.23
C PRO A 247 28.16 15.86 -25.00
N ALA A 248 27.72 17.02 -24.52
CA ALA A 248 26.90 17.91 -25.31
C ALA A 248 27.73 18.30 -26.53
N ASP A 249 27.41 17.73 -27.70
CA ASP A 249 28.13 18.02 -28.94
C ASP A 249 28.17 19.54 -29.13
N GLY A 250 29.40 20.03 -29.18
CA GLY A 250 29.72 21.45 -29.24
C GLY A 250 29.15 22.05 -30.51
N ASN A 251 28.17 22.92 -30.34
CA ASN A 251 27.78 23.84 -31.39
C ASN A 251 28.74 25.05 -31.34
N ASP A 252 29.99 24.82 -31.71
CA ASP A 252 30.97 25.87 -31.99
C ASP A 252 30.96 26.11 -33.51
N CYS A 253 29.95 26.86 -33.95
CA CYS A 253 29.90 27.39 -35.31
C CYS A 253 30.38 28.85 -35.31
N GLY A 254 31.64 29.05 -35.67
CA GLY A 254 32.13 30.32 -36.22
C GLY A 254 33.63 30.25 -36.57
N PRO A 255 34.16 31.08 -37.48
CA PRO A 255 33.50 32.00 -38.42
C PRO A 255 33.88 31.69 -39.90
N ALA A 256 33.14 32.29 -40.84
CA ALA A 256 33.59 32.55 -42.21
C ALA A 256 33.37 34.03 -42.54
#